data_AF-A0A7V1INM4-F1
#
_entry.id   AF-A0A7V1INM4-F1
#
_cell.length_a   1.000
_cell.length_b   1.000
_cell.length_c   1.000
_cell.angle_alpha   90.00
_cell.angle_beta   90.00
_cell.angle_gamma   90.00
#
_symmetry.space_group_name_H-M   'P 1'
#
loop_
_entity.id
_entity.type
_entity.pdbx_description
1 polymer ?
#
loop_
_entity_poly.entity_id
_entity_poly.type
_entity_poly.pdbx_seq_one_letter_code
_entity_poly.pdbx_strand_id
1 'polypeptide(L)'
;MEDGTDIEASGRPDPRRGIPVGTPEQFRWLHGIVKAVLVLNVIDAILTLVWVRAGLATEANTLIDELVNENALGFVAIKVGLVALGSWVLWRRRRHPFAVIGIFVVFLAYYGILLYHLRYASTLIRNTLQTG
;
A
#
# COMPACT_ATOMS: atom_id res chain seq x y z
N MET A 1 -25.62 44.02 -46.74
CA MET A 1 -26.68 44.04 -45.73
C MET A 1 -26.64 42.68 -45.07
N GLU A 2 -26.42 42.70 -43.77
CA GLU A 2 -26.02 41.58 -42.91
C GLU A 2 -26.91 40.34 -43.07
N ASP A 3 -26.29 39.17 -42.98
CA ASP A 3 -26.79 38.19 -42.03
C ASP A 3 -25.60 37.51 -41.36
N GLY A 4 -25.30 37.95 -40.14
CA GLY A 4 -24.29 37.40 -39.25
C GLY A 4 -24.81 36.14 -38.58
N THR A 5 -25.15 35.14 -39.37
CA THR A 5 -25.50 33.81 -38.91
C THR A 5 -24.20 33.00 -38.75
N ASP A 6 -24.05 32.36 -37.58
CA ASP A 6 -23.13 31.23 -37.30
C ASP A 6 -21.89 31.46 -36.44
N ILE A 7 -21.81 32.51 -35.61
CA ILE A 7 -20.78 32.59 -34.56
C ILE A 7 -21.39 32.93 -33.19
N GLU A 8 -22.20 32.04 -32.60
CA GLU A 8 -22.37 32.05 -31.12
C GLU A 8 -23.09 30.81 -30.55
N ALA A 9 -22.70 29.61 -30.98
CA ALA A 9 -23.01 28.38 -30.22
C ALA A 9 -21.72 27.71 -29.73
N SER A 10 -20.78 28.49 -29.19
CA SER A 10 -19.69 27.91 -28.41
C SER A 10 -20.29 27.36 -27.11
N GLY A 11 -20.37 26.03 -27.04
CA GLY A 11 -21.03 25.31 -25.97
C GLY A 11 -20.54 25.78 -24.61
N ARG A 12 -21.46 26.31 -23.79
CA ARG A 12 -21.21 26.57 -22.38
C ARG A 12 -20.59 25.30 -21.77
N PRO A 13 -19.43 25.37 -21.09
CA PRO A 13 -18.85 24.21 -20.45
C PRO A 13 -19.88 23.64 -19.48
N ASP A 14 -20.32 22.41 -19.74
CA ASP A 14 -21.30 21.69 -18.92
C ASP A 14 -20.79 21.61 -17.46
N PRO A 15 -21.45 22.26 -16.49
CA PRO A 15 -21.05 22.24 -15.09
C PRO A 15 -21.07 20.84 -14.47
N ARG A 16 -21.71 19.86 -15.14
CA ARG A 16 -21.83 18.47 -14.71
C ARG A 16 -20.68 17.58 -15.16
N ARG A 17 -19.70 18.09 -15.92
CA ARG A 17 -18.45 17.36 -16.17
C ARG A 17 -17.64 17.29 -14.88
N GLY A 18 -17.98 16.31 -14.04
CA GLY A 18 -17.18 15.95 -12.88
C GLY A 18 -15.71 15.83 -13.29
N ILE A 19 -14.82 16.41 -12.48
CA ILE A 19 -13.39 16.46 -12.75
C ILE A 19 -12.92 15.04 -13.09
N PRO A 20 -12.45 14.76 -14.32
CA PRO A 20 -11.99 13.44 -14.68
C PRO A 20 -10.81 13.08 -13.77
N VAL A 21 -11.03 12.15 -12.85
CA VAL A 21 -10.01 11.70 -11.90
C VAL A 21 -9.09 10.72 -12.63
N GLY A 22 -7.87 11.16 -12.90
CA GLY A 22 -6.80 10.29 -13.42
C GLY A 22 -6.51 10.47 -14.91
N THR A 23 -5.29 10.86 -15.26
CA THR A 23 -4.75 10.69 -16.61
C THR A 23 -4.31 9.23 -16.82
N PRO A 24 -4.20 8.74 -18.07
CA PRO A 24 -3.66 7.41 -18.35
C PRO A 24 -2.27 7.19 -17.73
N GLU A 25 -1.46 8.25 -17.66
CA GLU A 25 -0.16 8.23 -17.00
C GLU A 25 -0.27 8.07 -15.48
N GLN A 26 -1.14 8.83 -14.81
CA GLN A 26 -1.40 8.68 -13.38
C GLN A 26 -1.84 7.25 -13.02
N PHE A 27 -2.64 6.60 -13.87
CA PHE A 27 -3.02 5.20 -13.65
C PHE A 27 -1.85 4.22 -13.80
N ARG A 28 -0.87 4.48 -14.67
CA ARG A 28 0.35 3.66 -14.76
C ARG A 28 1.19 3.77 -13.50
N TRP A 29 1.39 4.99 -13.00
CA TRP A 29 2.09 5.23 -11.74
C TRP A 29 1.37 4.57 -10.56
N LEU A 30 0.04 4.72 -10.48
CA LEU A 30 -0.78 4.10 -9.45
C LEU A 30 -0.65 2.56 -9.45
N HIS A 31 -0.58 1.95 -10.64
CA HIS A 31 -0.34 0.52 -10.76
C HIS A 31 1.02 0.11 -10.19
N GLY A 32 2.06 0.93 -10.42
CA GLY A 32 3.37 0.74 -9.81
C GLY A 32 3.32 0.81 -8.28
N ILE A 33 2.60 1.77 -7.72
CA ILE A 33 2.41 1.90 -6.26
C ILE A 33 1.70 0.67 -5.70
N VAL A 34 0.62 0.20 -6.33
CA VAL A 34 -0.07 -1.03 -5.87
C VAL A 34 0.86 -2.24 -5.89
N LYS A 35 1.67 -2.40 -6.94
CA LYS A 35 2.68 -3.48 -6.98
C LYS A 35 3.69 -3.33 -5.85
N ALA A 36 4.16 -2.10 -5.59
CA ALA A 36 5.09 -1.82 -4.50
C ALA A 36 4.47 -2.18 -3.13
N VAL A 37 3.19 -1.86 -2.89
CA VAL A 37 2.46 -2.24 -1.66
C VAL A 37 2.47 -3.76 -1.48
N LEU A 38 2.20 -4.53 -2.53
CA LEU A 38 2.20 -6.00 -2.46
C LEU A 38 3.59 -6.55 -2.15
N VAL A 39 4.64 -6.03 -2.80
CA VAL A 39 6.02 -6.43 -2.54
C VAL A 39 6.43 -6.07 -1.10
N LEU A 40 6.12 -4.85 -0.65
CA LEU A 40 6.40 -4.40 0.71
C LEU A 40 5.69 -5.28 1.74
N ASN A 41 4.43 -5.65 1.49
CA ASN A 41 3.69 -6.54 2.38
C ASN A 41 4.33 -7.94 2.48
N VAL A 42 4.83 -8.50 1.37
CA VAL A 42 5.53 -9.78 1.39
C VAL A 42 6.84 -9.68 2.20
N ILE A 43 7.63 -8.63 1.97
CA ILE A 43 8.86 -8.39 2.73
C ILE A 43 8.55 -8.24 4.23
N ASP A 44 7.52 -7.48 4.57
CA ASP A 44 7.06 -7.29 5.95
C ASP A 44 6.62 -8.62 6.60
N ALA A 45 5.91 -9.48 5.87
CA ALA A 45 5.53 -10.81 6.34
C ALA A 45 6.75 -11.70 6.63
N ILE A 46 7.76 -11.68 5.75
CA ILE A 46 9.02 -12.41 5.94
C ILE A 46 9.79 -11.87 7.15
N LEU A 47 9.91 -10.55 7.28
CA LEU A 47 10.60 -9.93 8.42
C LEU A 47 9.91 -10.28 9.74
N THR A 48 8.57 -10.23 9.77
CA THR A 48 7.78 -10.65 10.94
C THR A 48 8.09 -12.11 11.30
N LEU A 49 8.08 -13.01 10.31
CA LEU A 49 8.36 -14.44 10.52
C LEU A 49 9.77 -14.68 11.07
N VAL A 50 10.78 -14.01 10.50
CA VAL A 50 12.18 -14.13 10.95
C VAL A 50 12.33 -13.65 12.40
N TRP A 51 11.74 -12.51 12.75
CA TRP A 51 11.82 -11.98 14.11
C TRP A 51 11.14 -12.84 15.16
N VAL A 52 9.93 -13.33 14.86
CA VAL A 52 9.20 -14.22 15.77
C VAL A 52 10.00 -15.51 15.99
N ARG A 53 10.49 -16.13 14.91
CA ARG A 53 11.32 -17.36 15.01
C ARG A 53 12.67 -17.15 15.69
N ALA A 54 13.23 -15.94 15.63
CA ALA A 54 14.47 -15.60 16.32
C ALA A 54 14.26 -15.35 17.83
N GLY A 55 13.03 -15.44 18.35
CA GLY A 55 12.73 -15.22 19.77
C GLY A 55 12.93 -13.77 20.25
N LEU A 56 13.19 -12.84 19.32
CA LEU A 56 13.44 -11.42 19.59
C LEU A 56 12.16 -10.65 19.94
N ALA A 57 10.99 -11.23 19.66
CA ALA A 57 9.69 -10.65 19.96
C ALA A 57 9.17 -11.13 21.33
N THR A 58 9.94 -10.96 22.39
CA THR A 58 9.72 -11.75 23.61
C THR A 58 8.44 -11.40 24.40
N GLU A 59 7.79 -10.23 24.26
CA GLU A 59 6.61 -9.93 25.14
C GLU A 59 5.45 -9.07 24.56
N ALA A 60 5.46 -8.61 23.30
CA ALA A 60 4.47 -7.61 22.87
C ALA A 60 3.24 -8.16 22.09
N ASN A 61 3.26 -9.41 21.58
CA ASN A 61 2.13 -9.93 20.78
C ASN A 61 2.03 -11.46 20.78
N THR A 62 1.64 -12.03 21.92
CA THR A 62 1.44 -13.48 22.12
C THR A 62 0.54 -14.11 21.05
N LEU A 63 -0.43 -13.35 20.54
CA LEU A 63 -1.39 -13.79 19.53
C LEU A 63 -0.72 -14.01 18.14
N ILE A 64 0.23 -13.16 17.77
CA ILE A 64 1.01 -13.36 16.53
C ILE A 64 2.06 -14.47 16.73
N ASP A 65 2.64 -14.56 17.91
CA ASP A 65 3.63 -15.60 18.25
C ASP A 65 3.03 -17.01 18.12
N GLU A 66 1.86 -17.25 18.74
CA GLU A 66 1.14 -18.52 18.58
C GLU A 66 0.80 -18.83 17.12
N LEU A 67 0.22 -17.86 16.40
CA LEU A 67 -0.21 -18.08 15.01
C LEU A 67 0.96 -18.35 14.05
N VAL A 68 2.11 -17.69 14.25
CA VAL A 68 3.31 -17.87 13.44
C VAL A 68 4.01 -19.20 13.77
N ASN A 69 4.04 -19.60 15.04
CA ASN A 69 4.67 -20.85 15.47
C ASN A 69 3.84 -22.07 15.09
N GLU A 70 2.52 -21.98 15.16
CA GLU A 70 1.62 -23.07 14.73
C GLU A 70 1.52 -23.18 13.21
N ASN A 71 1.38 -22.05 12.49
CA ASN A 71 1.12 -22.05 11.04
C ASN A 71 1.72 -20.83 10.32
N ALA A 72 3.06 -20.79 10.22
CA ALA A 72 3.79 -19.75 9.48
C ALA A 72 3.27 -19.50 8.05
N LEU A 73 2.94 -20.56 7.30
CA LEU A 73 2.35 -20.44 5.96
C LEU A 73 0.96 -19.82 5.99
N GLY A 74 0.13 -20.18 6.99
CA GLY A 74 -1.20 -19.60 7.20
C GLY A 74 -1.13 -18.12 7.53
N PHE A 75 -0.20 -17.70 8.39
CA PHE A 75 0.06 -16.30 8.70
C PHE A 75 0.40 -15.49 7.44
N VAL A 76 1.36 -15.96 6.63
CA VAL A 76 1.76 -15.29 5.38
C VAL A 76 0.58 -15.25 4.40
N ALA A 77 -0.14 -16.35 4.23
CA ALA A 77 -1.28 -16.44 3.32
C ALA A 77 -2.41 -15.45 3.69
N ILE A 78 -2.75 -15.36 4.98
CA ILE A 78 -3.77 -14.41 5.48
C ILE A 78 -3.30 -12.96 5.27
N LYS A 79 -2.06 -12.65 5.68
CA LYS A 79 -1.51 -11.29 5.61
C LYS A 79 -1.40 -10.79 4.17
N VAL A 80 -0.87 -11.61 3.28
CA VAL A 80 -0.77 -11.31 1.85
C VAL A 80 -2.16 -11.29 1.20
N GLY A 81 -3.02 -12.25 1.54
CA GLY A 81 -4.37 -12.36 0.99
C GLY A 81 -5.24 -11.14 1.30
N LEU A 82 -5.23 -10.67 2.56
CA LEU A 82 -5.97 -9.48 2.97
C LEU A 82 -5.51 -8.22 2.21
N VAL A 83 -4.20 -8.07 2.01
CA VAL A 83 -3.64 -6.87 1.37
C VAL A 83 -3.78 -6.93 -0.14
N ALA A 84 -3.67 -8.11 -0.74
CA ALA A 84 -4.04 -8.33 -2.13
C ALA A 84 -5.51 -8.02 -2.38
N LEU A 85 -6.41 -8.48 -1.51
CA LEU A 85 -7.84 -8.21 -1.61
C LEU A 85 -8.15 -6.71 -1.44
N GLY A 86 -7.60 -6.06 -0.42
CA GLY A 86 -7.76 -4.63 -0.19
C GLY A 86 -7.23 -3.80 -1.36
N SER A 87 -6.06 -4.13 -1.87
CA SER A 87 -5.46 -3.49 -3.05
C SER A 87 -6.32 -3.69 -4.30
N TRP A 88 -6.89 -4.88 -4.49
CA TRP A 88 -7.79 -5.18 -5.59
C TRP A 88 -9.08 -4.37 -5.52
N VAL A 89 -9.70 -4.27 -4.34
CA VAL A 89 -10.90 -3.45 -4.12
C VAL A 89 -10.62 -1.97 -4.42
N LEU A 90 -9.50 -1.44 -3.93
CA LEU A 90 -9.08 -0.06 -4.20
C LEU A 90 -8.80 0.17 -5.69
N TRP A 91 -8.12 -0.78 -6.34
CA TRP A 91 -7.84 -0.73 -7.77
C TRP A 91 -9.12 -0.76 -8.62
N ARG A 92 -10.13 -1.53 -8.19
CA ARG A 92 -11.44 -1.58 -8.85
C ARG A 92 -12.19 -0.26 -8.73
N ARG A 93 -12.03 0.48 -7.63
CA ARG A 93 -12.63 1.81 -7.40
C ARG A 93 -11.71 2.99 -7.72
N ARG A 94 -10.61 2.79 -8.46
CA ARG A 94 -9.57 3.81 -8.76
C ARG A 94 -10.06 5.10 -9.44
N ARG A 95 -11.28 5.09 -10.00
CA ARG A 95 -11.92 6.29 -10.59
C ARG A 95 -12.48 7.25 -9.53
N HIS A 96 -12.50 6.84 -8.26
CA HIS A 96 -12.88 7.70 -7.13
C HIS A 96 -11.62 8.25 -6.42
N PRO A 97 -11.61 9.54 -6.04
CA PRO A 97 -10.45 10.17 -5.38
C PRO A 97 -10.12 9.51 -4.04
N PHE A 98 -11.12 9.04 -3.29
CA PHE A 98 -10.92 8.31 -2.04
C PHE A 98 -10.14 7.00 -2.22
N ALA A 99 -10.30 6.31 -3.35
CA ALA A 99 -9.56 5.08 -3.60
C ALA A 99 -8.07 5.37 -3.84
N VAL A 100 -7.75 6.48 -4.53
CA VAL A 100 -6.36 6.91 -4.75
C VAL A 100 -5.72 7.31 -3.42
N ILE A 101 -6.41 8.11 -2.60
CA ILE A 101 -5.94 8.47 -1.25
C ILE A 101 -5.72 7.21 -0.42
N GLY A 102 -6.66 6.26 -0.45
CA GLY A 102 -6.54 4.98 0.26
C GLY A 102 -5.29 4.19 -0.16
N ILE A 103 -4.98 4.13 -1.46
CA ILE A 103 -3.76 3.47 -1.95
C ILE A 103 -2.50 4.13 -1.40
N PHE A 104 -2.44 5.47 -1.39
CA PHE A 104 -1.31 6.21 -0.82
C PHE A 104 -1.16 6.01 0.70
N VAL A 105 -2.26 6.03 1.44
CA VAL A 105 -2.26 5.78 2.90
C VAL A 105 -1.75 4.38 3.20
N VAL A 106 -2.24 3.36 2.49
CA VAL A 106 -1.78 1.97 2.66
C VAL A 106 -0.30 1.86 2.32
N PHE A 107 0.16 2.47 1.22
CA PHE A 107 1.59 2.51 0.88
C PHE A 107 2.43 3.15 1.98
N LEU A 108 2.03 4.30 2.49
CA LEU A 108 2.78 5.01 3.53
C LEU A 108 2.82 4.21 4.84
N ALA A 109 1.72 3.55 5.21
CA ALA A 109 1.68 2.67 6.38
C ALA A 109 2.67 1.50 6.24
N TYR A 110 2.66 0.78 5.11
CA TYR A 110 3.60 -0.32 4.86
C TYR A 110 5.06 0.15 4.81
N TYR A 111 5.31 1.30 4.19
CA TYR A 111 6.63 1.91 4.17
C TYR A 111 7.13 2.26 5.58
N GLY A 112 6.26 2.84 6.42
CA GLY A 112 6.58 3.14 7.82
C GLY A 112 6.89 1.89 8.64
N ILE A 113 6.10 0.82 8.47
CA ILE A 113 6.34 -0.46 9.14
C ILE A 113 7.68 -1.08 8.70
N LEU A 114 8.03 -0.99 7.41
CA LEU A 114 9.32 -1.45 6.92
C LEU A 114 10.47 -0.69 7.58
N LEU A 115 10.38 0.65 7.66
CA LEU A 115 11.40 1.47 8.31
C LEU A 115 11.55 1.14 9.79
N TYR A 116 10.45 0.84 10.47
CA TYR A 116 10.47 0.39 11.86
C TYR A 116 11.26 -0.92 12.02
N HIS A 117 10.95 -1.93 11.20
CA HIS A 117 11.70 -3.21 11.19
C HIS A 117 13.18 -2.98 10.86
N LEU A 118 13.49 -2.14 9.88
CA LEU A 118 14.86 -1.87 9.48
C LEU A 118 15.66 -1.17 10.59
N ARG A 119 15.05 -0.21 11.29
CA ARG A 119 15.68 0.50 12.42
C ARG A 119 15.99 -0.46 13.58
N TYR A 120 15.05 -1.33 13.91
CA TYR A 120 15.24 -2.29 14.99
C TYR A 120 16.28 -3.35 14.61
N ALA A 121 16.24 -3.88 13.37
CA ALA A 121 17.26 -4.79 12.86
C ALA A 121 18.67 -4.16 12.88
N SER A 122 18.79 -2.90 12.49
CA SER A 122 20.05 -2.15 12.56
C SER A 122 20.56 -1.98 13.99
N THR A 123 19.67 -1.67 14.94
CA THR A 123 20.01 -1.57 16.37
C THR A 123 20.52 -2.91 16.92
N LEU A 124 19.87 -4.02 16.58
CA LEU A 124 20.28 -5.35 17.02
C LEU A 124 21.67 -5.74 16.46
N ILE A 125 21.90 -5.55 15.16
CA ILE A 125 23.19 -5.86 14.52
C ILE A 125 24.32 -5.07 15.19
N ARG A 126 24.10 -3.77 15.47
CA ARG A 126 25.09 -2.94 16.16
C ARG A 126 25.44 -3.48 17.55
N ASN A 127 24.44 -3.94 18.30
CA ASN A 127 24.65 -4.47 19.65
C ASN A 127 25.40 -5.80 19.64
N THR A 128 25.08 -6.70 18.69
CA THR A 128 25.77 -7.99 18.54
C THR A 128 27.23 -7.82 18.11
N LEU A 129 27.52 -6.85 17.23
CA LEU A 129 28.91 -6.59 16.78
C LEU A 129 29.79 -5.94 17.86
N GLN A 130 29.22 -5.38 18.93
CA GLN A 130 29.96 -4.81 20.06
C GLN A 130 30.21 -5.80 21.20
N THR A 131 29.57 -6.96 21.19
CA THR A 131 29.67 -8.00 22.24
C THR A 131 30.43 -9.25 21.81
N GLY A 132 30.96 -9.28 20.58
CA GLY A 132 31.77 -10.37 20.02
C GLY A 132 33.26 -10.03 19.90
#